data_AF-A0A1G0RWY9-F1
#
_entry.id   AF-A0A1G0RWY9-F1
#
_cell.length_a   1.000
_cell.length_b   1.000
_cell.length_c   1.000
_cell.angle_alpha   90.00
_cell.angle_beta   90.00
_cell.angle_gamma   90.00
#
_symmetry.space_group_name_H-M   'P 1'
#
loop_
_entity.id
_entity.type
_entity.pdbx_description
1 polymer ?
#
loop_
_entity_poly.entity_id
_entity_poly.type
_entity_poly.pdbx_seq_one_letter_code
_entity_poly.pdbx_strand_id
1 'polypeptide(L)' 'MKTFIGKEGYYDIEDNGNVIQRMVDGLGKLTGIIKEYRDINKIPNPFDRDEINNLLKILNLYKFVGRC' A
#
# COMPACT_ATOMS: atom_id res chain seq x y z
N MET A 1 1.69 -10.85 -1.10
CA MET A 1 2.36 -9.56 -1.42
C MET A 1 1.70 -8.91 -2.64
N LYS A 2 1.16 -7.69 -2.48
CA LYS A 2 0.62 -6.88 -3.59
C LYS A 2 1.27 -5.51 -3.61
N THR A 3 1.67 -5.04 -4.78
CA THR A 3 2.34 -3.74 -4.95
C THR A 3 1.38 -2.72 -5.55
N PHE A 4 1.36 -1.54 -4.96
CA PHE A 4 0.61 -0.37 -5.39
C PHE A 4 1.60 0.78 -5.64
N ILE A 5 1.39 1.56 -6.72
CA ILE A 5 2.23 2.72 -7.04
C ILE A 5 1.43 3.96 -6.68
N GLY A 6 1.77 4.57 -5.55
CA GLY A 6 1.16 5.82 -5.10
C GLY A 6 1.99 7.03 -5.51
N LYS A 7 1.50 8.21 -5.13
CA LYS A 7 2.12 9.49 -5.50
C LYS A 7 3.49 9.68 -4.84
N GLU A 8 3.66 9.19 -3.63
CA GLU A 8 4.91 9.33 -2.86
C GLU A 8 5.87 8.13 -3.03
N GLY A 9 5.47 7.10 -3.78
CA GLY A 9 6.31 5.95 -4.06
C GLY A 9 5.55 4.64 -4.14
N TYR A 10 6.29 3.54 -4.00
CA TYR A 10 5.76 2.19 -4.09
C TYR A 10 5.30 1.71 -2.73
N TYR A 11 4.15 1.05 -2.66
CA TYR A 11 3.59 0.48 -1.45
C TYR A 11 3.42 -1.02 -1.65
N ASP A 12 4.09 -1.82 -0.84
CA ASP A 12 3.88 -3.25 -0.75
C ASP A 12 2.95 -3.57 0.42
N ILE A 13 1.86 -4.28 0.14
CA ILE A 13 0.90 -4.71 1.14
C ILE A 13 1.13 -6.19 1.42
N GLU A 14 1.44 -6.48 2.67
CA GLU A 14 1.60 -7.83 3.19
C GLU A 14 0.24 -8.48 3.49
N ASP A 15 0.21 -9.81 3.54
CA ASP A 15 -1.02 -10.57 3.75
C ASP A 15 -1.64 -10.39 5.15
N ASN A 16 -0.84 -9.89 6.11
CA ASN A 16 -1.26 -9.51 7.47
C ASN A 16 -1.82 -8.07 7.56
N GLY A 17 -1.81 -7.30 6.46
CA GLY A 17 -2.29 -5.92 6.42
C GLY A 17 -1.22 -4.85 6.69
N ASN A 18 0.05 -5.22 6.93
CA ASN A 18 1.15 -4.26 6.97
C ASN A 18 1.38 -3.65 5.59
N VAL A 19 1.78 -2.37 5.58
CA VAL A 19 2.09 -1.63 4.38
C VAL A 19 3.54 -1.14 4.44
N ILE A 20 4.33 -1.47 3.44
CA ILE A 20 5.74 -1.08 3.29
C ILE A 20 5.82 -0.07 2.16
N GLN A 21 6.10 1.19 2.47
CA GLN A 21 6.32 2.25 1.50
C GLN A 21 7.81 2.36 1.17
N ARG A 22 8.16 2.25 -0.11
CA ARG A 22 9.48 2.57 -0.66
C ARG A 22 9.37 3.93 -1.35
N MET A 23 10.07 4.92 -0.81
CA MET A 23 9.98 6.28 -1.34
C MET A 23 10.75 6.40 -2.66
N VAL A 24 10.24 7.28 -3.53
CA VAL A 24 10.89 7.64 -4.79
C VAL A 24 11.29 9.12 -4.78
N ASP A 25 12.32 9.46 -5.54
CA ASP A 25 12.69 10.86 -5.79
C ASP A 25 11.79 11.48 -6.86
N GLY A 26 12.02 12.76 -7.17
CA GLY A 26 11.26 13.50 -8.19
C GLY A 26 11.42 12.97 -9.62
N LEU A 27 12.36 12.04 -9.86
CA LEU A 27 12.57 11.35 -11.13
C LEU A 27 12.00 9.92 -11.12
N GLY A 28 11.32 9.53 -10.03
CA GLY A 28 10.76 8.19 -9.85
C GLY A 28 11.79 7.11 -9.47
N LYS A 29 13.03 7.48 -9.13
CA LYS A 29 14.03 6.52 -8.67
C LYS A 29 13.86 6.22 -7.19
N LEU A 30 14.05 4.96 -6.81
CA LEU A 30 14.02 4.54 -5.41
C LEU A 30 15.12 5.25 -4.62
N THR A 31 14.75 5.91 -3.52
CA THR A 31 15.70 6.63 -2.66
C THR A 31 16.39 5.72 -1.63
N GLY A 32 15.95 4.48 -1.52
CA GLY A 32 16.37 3.54 -0.46
C GLY A 32 15.69 3.78 0.88
N ILE A 33 14.86 4.82 1.01
CA ILE A 33 14.07 5.08 2.22
C ILE A 33 12.85 4.16 2.21
N ILE A 34 12.74 3.35 3.26
CA ILE A 34 11.63 2.43 3.47
C ILE A 34 10.90 2.84 4.75
N LYS A 35 9.57 2.95 4.68
CA LYS A 35 8.70 3.20 5.83
C LYS A 35 7.72 2.06 5.97
N GLU A 36 7.53 1.58 7.19
CA GLU A 36 6.56 0.55 7.49
C GLU A 36 5.40 1.11 8.28
N TYR A 37 4.19 0.78 7.85
CA TYR A 37 2.95 1.17 8.48
C TYR A 37 2.17 -0.09 8.86
N ARG A 38 2.04 -0.32 10.17
CA ARG A 38 1.09 -1.31 10.71
C ARG A 38 -0.36 -0.85 10.66
N ASP A 39 -0.55 0.46 10.47
CA ASP A 39 -1.86 1.10 10.39
C ASP A 39 -1.84 2.09 9.22
N ILE A 40 -2.75 1.89 8.27
CA ILE A 40 -2.90 2.69 7.04
C ILE A 40 -3.20 4.15 7.38
N ASN A 41 -3.85 4.42 8.51
CA ASN A 41 -4.16 5.79 8.95
C ASN A 41 -2.90 6.61 9.26
N LYS A 42 -1.74 5.97 9.45
CA LYS A 42 -0.45 6.63 9.65
C LYS A 42 0.24 7.03 8.36
N ILE A 43 -0.27 6.62 7.19
CA ILE A 43 0.25 7.07 5.90
C ILE A 43 -0.07 8.56 5.73
N PRO A 44 0.93 9.44 5.60
CA PRO A 44 0.72 10.89 5.63
C PRO A 44 -0.12 11.39 4.46
N ASN A 45 0.09 10.83 3.25
CA ASN A 45 -0.68 11.21 2.08
C ASN A 45 -2.11 10.62 2.12
N PRO A 46 -3.16 11.47 2.17
CA PRO A 46 -4.54 10.99 2.22
C PRO A 46 -4.99 10.29 0.92
N PHE A 47 -4.41 10.63 -0.24
CA PHE A 47 -4.74 9.96 -1.51
C PHE A 47 -4.24 8.52 -1.52
N ASP A 48 -2.96 8.33 -1.21
CA ASP A 48 -2.36 6.99 -1.14
C ASP A 48 -3.07 6.13 -0.08
N ARG A 49 -3.47 6.75 1.05
CA ARG A 49 -4.25 6.09 2.10
C ARG A 49 -5.59 5.57 1.61
N ASP A 50 -6.36 6.38 0.88
CA ASP A 50 -7.68 5.98 0.38
C ASP A 50 -7.58 4.87 -0.66
N GLU A 51 -6.62 4.96 -1.58
CA GLU A 51 -6.40 3.93 -2.60
C GLU A 51 -5.97 2.59 -1.99
N ILE A 52 -5.06 2.60 -1.01
CA ILE A 52 -4.65 1.39 -0.28
C ILE A 52 -5.84 0.78 0.49
N ASN A 53 -6.68 1.60 1.12
CA ASN A 53 -7.88 1.13 1.80
C ASN A 53 -8.89 0.50 0.82
N ASN A 54 -9.11 1.12 -0.33
CA ASN A 54 -9.99 0.58 -1.36
C ASN A 54 -9.45 -0.72 -1.94
N LEU A 55 -8.14 -0.79 -2.19
CA LEU A 55 -7.48 -2.01 -2.63
C LEU A 55 -7.70 -3.14 -1.61
N LEU A 56 -7.44 -2.91 -0.32
CA LEU A 56 -7.67 -3.93 0.72
C LEU A 56 -9.12 -4.40 0.83
N LYS A 57 -10.10 -3.50 0.69
CA LYS A 57 -11.53 -3.88 0.64
C LYS A 57 -11.80 -4.83 -0.53
N ILE A 58 -11.30 -4.48 -1.72
CA ILE A 58 -11.43 -5.31 -2.92
C ILE A 58 -10.77 -6.68 -2.69
N LEU A 59 -9.58 -6.73 -2.09
CA LEU A 59 -8.89 -7.99 -1.80
C LEU A 59 -9.65 -8.89 -0.82
N ASN A 60 -10.24 -8.31 0.22
CA ASN A 60 -11.06 -9.06 1.16
C ASN A 60 -12.34 -9.59 0.49
N LEU A 61 -12.96 -8.82 -0.40
CA LEU A 61 -14.09 -9.30 -1.20
C LEU A 61 -13.67 -10.49 -2.08
N TYR A 62 -12.54 -10.41 -2.78
CA TYR A 62 -12.05 -11.54 -3.59
C TYR A 62 -11.67 -12.77 -2.75
N LYS A 63 -11.11 -12.60 -1.54
CA LYS A 63 -10.88 -13.72 -0.61
C LYS A 63 -12.17 -14.42 -0.20
N PHE A 64 -13.28 -13.68 -0.12
CA PHE A 64 -14.58 -14.22 0.22
C PHE A 64 -15.21 -14.98 -0.96
N VAL A 65 -15.12 -14.43 -2.19
CA VAL A 65 -15.68 -15.05 -3.41
C VAL A 65 -14.98 -16.37 -3.77
N GLY A 66 -13.66 -16.49 -3.55
CA GLY A 66 -12.92 -17.73 -3.81
C GLY A 66 -13.16 -18.86 -2.81
N ARG A 67 -14.03 -18.65 -1.81
CA ARG A 67 -14.36 -19.62 -0.75
C ARG A 67 -15.76 -20.25 -0.92
N CYS A 68 -16.40 -20.04 -2.08
CA CYS A 68 -17.65 -20.70 -2.47
C CYS A 68 -17.38 -21.97 -3.28
#